data_AF-A0A8R1EV58-F1
#
_entry.id   AF-A0A8R1EV58-F1
#
_cell.length_a   1.000
_cell.length_b   1.000
_cell.length_c   1.000
_cell.angle_alpha   90.00
_cell.angle_beta   90.00
_cell.angle_gamma   90.00
#
_symmetry.space_group_name_H-M   'P 1'
#
loop_
_entity.id
_entity.type
_entity.pdbx_description
1 polymer ?
#
loop_
_entity_poly.entity_id
_entity_poly.type
_entity_poly.pdbx_seq_one_letter_code
_entity_poly.pdbx_strand_id
1 'polypeptide(L)'
;MEFILCNKCGISPAKRQLLITSCSHVTCEQCLAQRADFCPVCKNPTKTLKLDKNLPKNVKRMFANPSVLAAEAQKRLVRIMAFQKEQQAIQMKIEVKKEAGRKDQISKLEQKTQEIASHLQKIEAFHENTTKKIKKIESENEKLEKLIKKTEEELAAVQTNENYDDFFLRDTPTCSSPSADSNTDQEDMFDFDLLGLKSRADALDDQLSSSQGSSRQGSLF
;
A
#
# COMPACT_ATOMS: atom_id res chain seq x y z
N MET A 1 34.98 -52.10 -11.93
CA MET A 1 36.07 -51.12 -12.18
C MET A 1 37.00 -51.68 -13.26
N GLU A 2 36.47 -52.04 -14.43
CA GLU A 2 37.27 -52.74 -15.46
C GLU A 2 37.89 -51.81 -16.52
N PHE A 3 37.48 -50.53 -16.54
CA PHE A 3 38.00 -49.53 -17.48
C PHE A 3 39.19 -48.72 -16.92
N ILE A 4 39.53 -48.90 -15.64
CA ILE A 4 40.59 -48.12 -15.00
C ILE A 4 41.90 -48.91 -15.09
N LEU A 5 42.86 -48.37 -15.84
CA LEU A 5 44.18 -48.95 -16.04
C LEU A 5 45.25 -47.89 -15.71
N CYS A 6 46.50 -48.33 -15.52
CA CYS A 6 47.61 -47.39 -15.51
C CYS A 6 47.75 -46.73 -16.89
N ASN A 7 47.64 -45.40 -16.96
CA ASN A 7 47.74 -44.63 -18.20
C ASN A 7 49.15 -44.69 -18.84
N LYS A 8 50.17 -45.19 -18.12
CA LYS A 8 51.54 -45.35 -18.64
C LYS A 8 51.83 -46.75 -19.19
N CYS A 9 51.41 -47.80 -18.49
CA CYS A 9 51.80 -49.19 -18.80
C CYS A 9 50.60 -50.14 -18.98
N GLY A 10 49.37 -49.65 -18.86
CA GLY A 10 48.14 -50.44 -19.08
C GLY A 10 47.82 -51.47 -18.00
N ILE A 11 48.59 -51.55 -16.91
CA ILE A 11 48.34 -52.56 -15.88
C ILE A 11 47.03 -52.32 -15.12
N SER A 12 46.32 -53.40 -14.81
CA SER A 12 45.06 -53.37 -14.09
C SER A 12 45.25 -53.23 -12.57
N PRO A 13 44.25 -52.68 -11.85
CA PRO A 13 44.30 -52.55 -10.39
C PRO A 13 44.36 -53.89 -9.65
N ALA A 14 44.02 -55.01 -10.31
CA ALA A 14 44.13 -56.34 -9.73
C ALA A 14 45.59 -56.80 -9.53
N LYS A 15 46.54 -56.25 -10.32
CA LYS A 15 47.95 -56.65 -10.27
C LYS A 15 48.82 -55.68 -9.49
N ARG A 16 48.45 -54.40 -9.42
CA ARG A 16 49.20 -53.35 -8.72
C ARG A 16 48.28 -52.26 -8.19
N GLN A 17 48.66 -51.65 -7.08
CA GLN A 17 47.99 -50.46 -6.56
C GLN A 17 48.11 -49.31 -7.57
N LEU A 18 46.96 -48.71 -7.90
CA LEU A 18 46.87 -47.52 -8.73
C LEU A 18 46.76 -46.26 -7.85
N LEU A 19 47.28 -45.16 -8.36
CA LEU A 19 47.19 -43.83 -7.80
C LEU A 19 46.63 -42.88 -8.86
N ILE A 20 45.89 -41.87 -8.43
CA ILE A 20 45.48 -40.74 -9.27
C ILE A 20 46.35 -39.53 -8.94
N THR A 21 46.88 -38.88 -9.96
CA THR A 21 47.66 -37.65 -9.86
C THR A 21 46.74 -36.42 -9.81
N SER A 22 47.21 -35.28 -9.30
CA SER A 22 46.45 -34.02 -9.32
C SER A 22 46.16 -33.49 -10.74
N CYS A 23 46.90 -33.95 -11.74
CA CYS A 23 46.60 -33.73 -13.16
C CYS A 23 45.64 -34.78 -13.76
N SER A 24 44.93 -35.54 -12.92
CA SER A 24 43.90 -36.52 -13.30
C SER A 24 44.38 -37.71 -14.14
N HIS A 25 45.67 -38.06 -14.07
CA HIS A 25 46.20 -39.29 -14.67
C HIS A 25 46.22 -40.42 -13.64
N VAL A 26 45.91 -41.64 -14.07
CA VAL A 26 45.98 -42.83 -13.22
C VAL A 26 47.30 -43.57 -13.49
N THR A 27 48.09 -43.85 -12.47
CA THR A 27 49.41 -44.51 -12.60
C THR A 27 49.61 -45.59 -11.54
N CYS A 28 50.41 -46.62 -11.84
CA CYS A 28 50.78 -47.62 -10.83
C CYS A 28 52.01 -47.16 -10.01
N GLU A 29 52.16 -47.71 -8.80
CA GLU A 29 53.29 -47.40 -7.91
C GLU A 29 54.66 -47.52 -8.58
N GLN A 30 54.87 -48.52 -9.44
CA GLN A 30 56.15 -48.69 -10.15
C GLN A 30 56.44 -47.59 -11.17
N CYS A 31 55.41 -47.12 -11.90
CA CYS A 31 55.59 -46.01 -12.85
C CYS A 31 55.84 -44.69 -12.13
N LEU A 32 55.29 -44.53 -10.93
CA LEU A 32 55.52 -43.35 -10.10
C LEU A 32 56.90 -43.38 -9.43
N ALA A 33 57.38 -44.55 -8.99
CA ALA A 33 58.68 -44.71 -8.34
C ALA A 33 59.87 -44.28 -9.22
N GLN A 34 59.71 -44.30 -10.56
CA GLN A 34 60.73 -43.82 -11.49
C GLN A 34 60.97 -42.30 -11.38
N ARG A 35 59.95 -41.52 -10.96
CA ARG A 35 59.99 -40.08 -10.74
C ARG A 35 58.95 -39.68 -9.69
N ALA A 36 59.34 -39.75 -8.41
CA ALA A 36 58.41 -39.65 -7.28
C ALA A 36 57.58 -38.34 -7.21
N ASP A 37 58.02 -37.25 -7.86
CA ASP A 37 57.37 -35.93 -7.77
C ASP A 37 56.69 -35.47 -9.07
N PHE A 38 56.83 -36.23 -10.16
CA PHE A 38 56.35 -35.82 -11.49
C PHE A 38 55.38 -36.85 -12.06
N CYS A 39 54.35 -36.38 -12.75
CA CYS A 39 53.42 -37.25 -13.44
C CYS A 39 54.14 -38.07 -14.53
N PRO A 40 54.08 -39.41 -14.52
CA PRO A 40 54.68 -40.25 -15.56
C PRO A 40 54.09 -40.08 -16.98
N VAL A 41 52.93 -39.41 -17.09
CA VAL A 41 52.21 -39.16 -18.35
C VAL A 41 52.51 -37.77 -18.90
N CYS A 42 52.16 -36.71 -18.16
CA CYS A 42 52.34 -35.32 -18.63
C CYS A 42 53.59 -34.61 -18.11
N LYS A 43 54.40 -35.25 -17.26
CA LYS A 43 55.67 -34.73 -16.71
C LYS A 43 55.55 -33.46 -15.87
N ASN A 44 54.35 -33.08 -15.42
CA ASN A 44 54.15 -31.97 -14.49
C ASN A 44 54.37 -32.40 -13.03
N PRO A 45 54.88 -31.52 -12.15
CA PRO A 45 54.90 -31.76 -10.71
C PRO A 45 53.50 -32.10 -10.21
N THR A 46 53.36 -33.17 -9.42
CA THR A 46 52.02 -33.65 -9.04
C THR A 46 51.99 -34.27 -7.67
N LYS A 47 50.88 -34.04 -6.96
CA LYS A 47 50.52 -34.85 -5.79
C LYS A 47 49.78 -36.10 -6.26
N THR A 48 49.77 -37.14 -5.43
CA THR A 48 49.11 -38.41 -5.74
C THR A 48 48.19 -38.85 -4.61
N LEU A 49 47.07 -39.47 -4.98
CA LEU A 49 46.10 -40.10 -4.09
C LEU A 49 45.98 -41.57 -4.45
N LYS A 50 46.00 -42.46 -3.45
CA LYS A 50 45.80 -43.90 -3.69
C LYS A 50 44.37 -44.14 -4.13
N LEU A 51 44.22 -44.93 -5.19
CA LEU A 51 42.91 -45.34 -5.70
C LEU A 51 42.38 -46.52 -4.88
N ASP A 52 41.78 -46.21 -3.73
CA ASP A 52 41.24 -47.17 -2.78
C ASP A 52 39.79 -46.84 -2.35
N LYS A 53 39.26 -47.62 -1.40
CA LYS A 53 37.91 -47.40 -0.85
C LYS A 53 37.78 -46.08 -0.08
N ASN A 54 38.87 -45.43 0.30
CA ASN A 54 38.89 -44.21 1.11
C ASN A 54 39.00 -42.93 0.26
N LEU A 55 38.92 -43.06 -1.06
CA LEU A 55 38.98 -41.92 -1.98
C LEU A 55 37.89 -40.86 -1.66
N PRO A 56 38.20 -39.56 -1.73
CA PRO A 56 37.21 -38.50 -1.49
C PRO A 56 35.99 -38.61 -2.42
N LYS A 57 34.80 -38.27 -1.91
CA LYS A 57 33.52 -38.43 -2.65
C LYS A 57 33.51 -37.73 -4.02
N ASN A 58 34.09 -36.53 -4.08
CA ASN A 58 34.24 -35.75 -5.32
C ASN A 58 35.12 -36.45 -6.35
N VAL A 59 36.23 -37.06 -5.92
CA VAL A 59 37.13 -37.81 -6.81
C VAL A 59 36.52 -39.15 -7.22
N LYS A 60 35.85 -39.86 -6.31
CA LYS A 60 35.09 -41.10 -6.63
C LYS A 60 34.05 -40.87 -7.73
N ARG A 61 33.39 -39.71 -7.71
CA ARG A 61 32.39 -39.34 -8.71
C ARG A 61 32.96 -39.28 -10.13
N MET A 62 34.25 -38.95 -10.30
CA MET A 62 34.89 -38.95 -11.63
C MET A 62 34.97 -40.33 -12.28
N PHE A 63 34.85 -41.39 -11.46
CA PHE A 63 34.83 -42.79 -11.92
C PHE A 63 33.42 -43.39 -11.97
N ALA A 64 32.40 -42.60 -11.63
CA ALA A 64 31.02 -43.06 -11.73
C ALA A 64 30.57 -43.11 -13.20
N ASN A 65 29.56 -43.94 -13.49
CA ASN A 65 29.01 -44.05 -14.83
C ASN A 65 28.39 -42.70 -15.27
N PRO A 66 28.82 -42.11 -16.40
CA PRO A 66 28.30 -40.83 -16.87
C PRO A 66 26.77 -40.80 -17.05
N SER A 67 26.18 -41.91 -17.50
CA SER A 67 24.72 -42.01 -17.67
C SER A 67 23.97 -41.92 -16.35
N VAL A 68 24.54 -42.47 -15.27
CA VAL A 68 23.95 -42.37 -13.92
C VAL A 68 24.04 -40.94 -13.40
N LEU A 69 25.19 -40.28 -13.56
CA LEU A 69 25.37 -38.88 -13.17
C LEU A 69 24.41 -37.94 -13.93
N ALA A 70 24.24 -38.19 -15.23
CA ALA A 70 23.30 -37.43 -16.06
C ALA A 70 21.85 -37.61 -15.59
N ALA A 71 21.43 -38.85 -15.31
CA ALA A 71 20.09 -39.14 -14.81
C ALA A 71 19.83 -38.49 -13.44
N GLU A 72 20.79 -38.52 -12.52
CA GLU A 72 20.70 -37.85 -11.22
C GLU A 72 20.57 -36.34 -11.36
N ALA A 73 21.39 -35.73 -12.24
CA ALA A 73 21.33 -34.30 -12.53
C ALA A 73 19.98 -33.92 -13.15
N GLN A 74 19.50 -34.69 -14.12
CA GLN A 74 18.19 -34.50 -14.74
C GLN A 74 17.06 -34.56 -13.71
N LYS A 75 17.06 -35.58 -12.84
CA LYS A 75 16.07 -35.69 -11.75
C LYS A 75 16.10 -34.50 -10.80
N ARG A 76 17.28 -33.93 -10.53
CA ARG A 76 17.41 -32.70 -9.73
C ARG A 76 16.81 -31.51 -10.47
N LEU A 77 17.12 -31.34 -11.76
CA LEU A 77 16.60 -30.25 -12.57
C LEU A 77 15.08 -30.30 -12.69
N VAL A 78 14.50 -31.48 -12.93
CA VAL A 78 13.04 -31.67 -12.98
C VAL A 78 12.37 -31.23 -11.68
N ARG A 79 12.94 -31.58 -10.52
CA ARG A 79 12.41 -31.12 -9.21
C ARG A 79 12.49 -29.61 -9.06
N ILE A 80 13.58 -28.99 -9.49
CA ILE A 80 13.74 -27.52 -9.43
C ILE A 80 12.69 -26.85 -10.32
N MET A 81 12.50 -27.33 -11.56
CA MET A 81 11.52 -26.78 -12.48
C MET A 81 10.08 -26.92 -11.94
N ALA A 82 9.75 -28.08 -11.35
CA ALA A 82 8.43 -28.30 -10.73
C ALA A 82 8.18 -27.32 -9.59
N PHE A 83 9.17 -27.12 -8.71
CA PHE A 83 9.09 -26.15 -7.64
C PHE A 83 8.91 -24.72 -8.16
N GLN A 84 9.72 -24.31 -9.14
CA GLN A 84 9.63 -22.97 -9.74
C GLN A 84 8.26 -22.73 -10.37
N LYS A 85 7.71 -23.72 -11.07
CA LYS A 85 6.37 -23.65 -11.66
C LYS A 85 5.28 -23.43 -10.59
N GLU A 86 5.37 -24.13 -9.47
CA GLU A 86 4.43 -23.97 -8.35
C GLU A 86 4.54 -22.56 -7.74
N GLN A 87 5.77 -22.07 -7.52
CA GLN A 87 5.99 -20.71 -6.99
C GLN A 87 5.45 -19.63 -7.94
N GLN A 88 5.65 -19.79 -9.25
CA GLN A 88 5.09 -18.88 -10.25
C GLN A 88 3.55 -18.87 -10.22
N ALA A 89 2.92 -20.04 -10.06
CA ALA A 89 1.47 -20.13 -9.95
C ALA A 89 0.94 -19.44 -8.68
N ILE A 90 1.62 -19.59 -7.55
CA ILE A 90 1.29 -18.89 -6.29
C ILE A 90 1.41 -17.38 -6.47
N GLN A 91 2.53 -16.92 -7.04
CA GLN A 91 2.76 -15.49 -7.29
C GLN A 91 1.64 -14.89 -8.15
N MET A 92 1.28 -15.55 -9.26
CA MET A 92 0.22 -15.08 -10.15
C MET A 92 -1.12 -14.97 -9.42
N LYS A 93 -1.49 -15.94 -8.58
CA LYS A 93 -2.72 -15.88 -7.77
C LYS A 93 -2.73 -14.68 -6.82
N ILE A 94 -1.59 -14.39 -6.19
CA ILE A 94 -1.46 -13.23 -5.30
C ILE A 94 -1.61 -11.92 -6.07
N GLU A 95 -0.97 -11.82 -7.25
CA GLU A 95 -1.05 -10.64 -8.10
C GLU A 95 -2.47 -10.38 -8.59
N VAL A 96 -3.18 -11.41 -9.06
CA VAL A 96 -4.59 -11.31 -9.46
C VAL A 96 -5.47 -10.85 -8.29
N LYS A 97 -5.26 -11.40 -7.08
CA LYS A 97 -6.00 -10.97 -5.89
C LYS A 97 -5.73 -9.51 -5.52
N LYS A 98 -4.47 -9.08 -5.60
CA LYS A 98 -4.08 -7.68 -5.35
C LYS A 98 -4.71 -6.74 -6.39
N GLU A 99 -4.70 -7.13 -7.65
CA GLU A 99 -5.31 -6.35 -8.73
C GLU A 99 -6.82 -6.20 -8.56
N ALA A 100 -7.52 -7.29 -8.20
CA ALA A 100 -8.93 -7.24 -7.86
C ALA A 100 -9.21 -6.28 -6.68
N GLY A 101 -8.40 -6.34 -5.62
CA GLY A 101 -8.51 -5.43 -4.48
C GLY A 101 -8.27 -3.96 -4.85
N ARG A 102 -7.29 -3.66 -5.73
CA ARG A 102 -7.07 -2.31 -6.24
C ARG A 102 -8.25 -1.80 -7.06
N LYS A 103 -8.80 -2.63 -7.95
CA LYS A 103 -9.98 -2.26 -8.75
C LYS A 103 -11.20 -1.94 -7.90
N ASP A 104 -11.45 -2.72 -6.85
CA ASP A 104 -12.53 -2.44 -5.89
C ASP A 104 -12.31 -1.10 -5.16
N GLN A 105 -11.08 -0.81 -4.74
CA GLN A 105 -10.75 0.49 -4.11
C GLN A 105 -10.93 1.67 -5.07
N ILE A 106 -10.49 1.53 -6.32
CA ILE A 106 -10.66 2.56 -7.36
C ILE A 106 -12.14 2.80 -7.59
N SER A 107 -12.96 1.76 -7.75
CA SER A 107 -14.40 1.90 -7.97
C SER A 107 -15.10 2.61 -6.80
N LYS A 108 -14.72 2.32 -5.56
CA LYS A 108 -15.23 3.02 -4.36
C LYS A 108 -14.83 4.50 -4.32
N LEU A 109 -13.61 4.82 -4.75
CA LEU A 109 -13.14 6.20 -4.83
C LEU A 109 -13.87 6.96 -5.93
N GLU A 110 -14.05 6.35 -7.11
CA GLU A 110 -14.81 6.92 -8.22
C GLU A 110 -16.25 7.25 -7.82
N GLN A 111 -16.93 6.33 -7.11
CA GLN A 111 -18.27 6.58 -6.61
C GLN A 111 -18.31 7.79 -5.66
N LYS A 112 -17.39 7.86 -4.69
CA LYS A 112 -17.31 8.99 -3.76
C LYS A 112 -17.01 10.31 -4.47
N THR A 113 -16.13 10.28 -5.47
CA THR A 113 -15.82 11.46 -6.29
C THR A 113 -17.06 11.92 -7.05
N GLN A 114 -17.85 11.00 -7.60
CA GLN A 114 -19.10 11.32 -8.29
C GLN A 114 -20.15 11.90 -7.33
N GLU A 115 -20.28 11.35 -6.13
CA GLU A 115 -21.16 11.87 -5.09
C GLU A 115 -20.78 13.31 -4.73
N ILE A 116 -19.50 13.55 -4.41
CA ILE A 116 -18.98 14.89 -4.09
C ILE A 116 -19.22 15.87 -5.24
N ALA A 117 -18.96 15.47 -6.49
CA ALA A 117 -19.18 16.32 -7.65
C ALA A 117 -20.67 16.72 -7.79
N SER A 118 -21.60 15.79 -7.57
CA SER A 118 -23.04 16.08 -7.54
C SER A 118 -23.41 17.04 -6.40
N HIS A 119 -22.81 16.89 -5.22
CA HIS A 119 -23.03 17.82 -4.11
C HIS A 119 -22.49 19.22 -4.42
N LEU A 120 -21.31 19.34 -5.02
CA LEU A 120 -20.74 20.62 -5.45
C LEU A 120 -21.65 21.33 -6.45
N GLN A 121 -22.18 20.62 -7.45
CA GLN A 121 -23.14 21.21 -8.41
C GLN A 121 -24.40 21.76 -7.73
N LYS A 122 -24.93 21.06 -6.73
CA LYS A 122 -26.09 21.54 -5.95
C LYS A 122 -25.75 22.80 -5.15
N ILE A 123 -24.57 22.84 -4.54
CA ILE A 123 -24.09 24.00 -3.78
C ILE A 123 -23.87 25.20 -4.71
N GLU A 124 -23.27 25.00 -5.88
CA GLU A 124 -23.08 26.05 -6.88
C GLU A 124 -24.42 26.65 -7.34
N ALA A 125 -25.39 25.80 -7.67
CA ALA A 125 -26.73 26.25 -8.05
C ALA A 125 -27.46 27.00 -6.91
N PHE A 126 -27.32 26.53 -5.67
CA PHE A 126 -27.88 27.20 -4.50
C PHE A 126 -27.21 28.57 -4.27
N HIS A 127 -25.88 28.63 -4.37
CA HIS A 127 -25.11 29.86 -4.25
C HIS A 127 -25.55 30.88 -5.30
N GLU A 128 -25.64 30.48 -6.58
CA GLU A 128 -26.08 31.35 -7.67
C GLU A 128 -27.48 31.93 -7.42
N ASN A 129 -28.43 31.09 -6.99
CA ASN A 129 -29.78 31.53 -6.67
C ASN A 129 -29.81 32.50 -5.49
N THR A 130 -29.02 32.24 -4.45
CA THR A 130 -28.92 33.10 -3.27
C THR A 130 -28.30 34.45 -3.63
N THR A 131 -27.24 34.47 -4.44
CA THR A 131 -26.63 35.71 -4.95
C THR A 131 -27.64 36.53 -5.76
N LYS A 132 -28.47 35.90 -6.61
CA LYS A 132 -29.53 36.60 -7.34
C LYS A 132 -30.58 37.21 -6.42
N LYS A 133 -30.96 36.53 -5.34
CA LYS A 133 -31.89 37.06 -4.33
C LYS A 133 -31.30 38.25 -3.58
N ILE A 134 -30.05 38.14 -3.13
CA ILE A 134 -29.33 39.22 -2.45
C ILE A 134 -29.32 40.49 -3.32
N LYS A 135 -28.94 40.37 -4.60
CA LYS A 135 -28.93 41.52 -5.53
C LYS A 135 -30.30 42.19 -5.69
N LYS A 136 -31.40 41.41 -5.65
CA LYS A 136 -32.76 41.97 -5.71
C LYS A 136 -33.09 42.75 -4.45
N ILE A 137 -32.81 42.17 -3.28
CA ILE A 137 -33.03 42.81 -1.98
C ILE A 137 -32.19 44.08 -1.87
N GLU A 138 -30.93 44.07 -2.30
CA GLU A 138 -30.08 45.27 -2.33
C GLU A 138 -30.69 46.39 -3.20
N SER A 139 -31.21 46.07 -4.39
CA SER A 139 -31.89 47.06 -5.25
C SER A 139 -33.20 47.59 -4.65
N GLU A 140 -33.95 46.77 -3.93
CA GLU A 140 -35.17 47.19 -3.23
C GLU A 140 -34.85 48.08 -2.03
N ASN A 141 -33.84 47.73 -1.23
CA ASN A 141 -33.35 48.54 -0.12
C ASN A 141 -32.88 49.92 -0.61
N GLU A 142 -32.14 50.00 -1.71
CA GLU A 142 -31.72 51.28 -2.28
C GLU A 142 -32.91 52.18 -2.67
N LYS A 143 -34.01 51.59 -3.17
CA LYS A 143 -35.24 52.35 -3.49
C LYS A 143 -35.95 52.82 -2.22
N LEU A 144 -36.02 51.97 -1.20
CA LEU A 144 -36.63 52.31 0.08
C LEU A 144 -35.85 53.44 0.77
N GLU A 145 -34.52 53.39 0.79
CA GLU A 145 -33.68 54.46 1.33
C GLU A 145 -33.94 55.81 0.64
N LYS A 146 -34.09 55.82 -0.70
CA LYS A 146 -34.44 57.04 -1.45
C LYS A 146 -35.82 57.57 -1.08
N LEU A 147 -36.80 56.68 -0.89
CA LEU A 147 -38.15 57.07 -0.47
C LEU A 147 -38.17 57.63 0.94
N ILE A 148 -37.49 56.98 1.89
CA ILE A 148 -37.36 57.45 3.28
C ILE A 148 -36.77 58.86 3.28
N LYS A 149 -35.66 59.07 2.58
CA LYS A 149 -35.03 60.39 2.48
C LYS A 149 -35.99 61.45 1.92
N LYS A 150 -36.74 61.14 0.87
CA LYS A 150 -37.75 62.05 0.30
C LYS A 150 -38.84 62.39 1.32
N THR A 151 -39.34 61.40 2.05
CA THR A 151 -40.38 61.62 3.06
C THR A 151 -39.86 62.42 4.27
N GLU A 152 -38.60 62.23 4.66
CA GLU A 152 -37.95 63.04 5.71
C GLU A 152 -37.81 64.50 5.26
N GLU A 153 -37.41 64.74 4.01
CA GLU A 153 -37.36 66.09 3.42
C GLU A 153 -38.76 66.76 3.38
N GLU A 154 -39.79 66.00 2.99
CA GLU A 154 -41.20 66.47 3.01
C GLU A 154 -41.70 66.78 4.42
N LEU A 155 -41.41 65.91 5.41
CA LEU A 155 -41.75 66.12 6.82
C LEU A 155 -41.05 67.36 7.40
N ALA A 156 -39.76 67.55 7.09
CA ALA A 156 -39.02 68.74 7.50
C ALA A 156 -39.65 70.02 6.92
N ALA A 157 -40.10 70.01 5.66
CA ALA A 157 -40.78 71.16 5.04
C ALA A 157 -42.13 71.48 5.71
N VAL A 158 -42.88 70.46 6.17
CA VAL A 158 -44.13 70.65 6.91
C VAL A 158 -43.85 71.21 8.32
N GLN A 159 -42.83 70.71 9.03
CA GLN A 159 -42.44 71.24 10.34
C GLN A 159 -41.95 72.70 10.29
N THR A 160 -41.37 73.14 9.17
CA THR A 160 -41.00 74.57 9.00
C THR A 160 -42.20 75.49 8.72
N ASN A 161 -43.36 74.96 8.33
CA ASN A 161 -44.59 75.72 8.12
C ASN A 161 -45.48 75.83 9.37
N GLU A 162 -45.20 75.07 10.44
CA GLU A 162 -45.85 75.21 11.75
C GLU A 162 -44.93 75.89 12.78
N ASN A 163 -44.28 76.97 12.37
CA ASN A 163 -43.71 77.94 13.30
C ASN A 163 -44.52 79.25 13.25
N TYR A 164 -45.81 79.12 13.57
CA TYR A 164 -46.61 80.18 14.18
C TYR A 164 -47.49 79.54 15.27
N ASP A 165 -47.43 80.18 16.43
CA ASP A 165 -48.28 80.05 17.61
C ASP A 165 -47.92 78.98 18.67
N ASP A 166 -46.96 79.38 19.51
CA ASP A 166 -47.06 79.29 20.96
C ASP A 166 -48.40 79.88 21.46
N PHE A 167 -49.48 79.11 21.44
CA PHE A 167 -50.73 79.48 22.12
C PHE A 167 -51.62 78.26 22.37
N PHE A 168 -51.27 77.38 23.31
CA PHE A 168 -52.20 76.93 24.36
C PHE A 168 -51.45 76.15 25.44
N LEU A 169 -51.32 76.81 26.58
CA LEU A 169 -50.96 76.22 27.86
C LEU A 169 -51.88 75.04 28.23
N ARG A 170 -51.24 74.06 28.89
CA ARG A 170 -51.65 73.42 30.15
C ARG A 170 -52.51 72.13 30.15
N ASP A 171 -51.96 71.20 30.94
CA ASP A 171 -52.59 70.32 31.92
C ASP A 171 -52.76 68.81 31.60
N THR A 172 -51.82 68.04 32.18
CA THR A 172 -51.97 66.73 32.88
C THR A 172 -52.07 65.43 32.05
N PRO A 173 -51.83 64.23 32.64
CA PRO A 173 -51.01 63.83 33.78
C PRO A 173 -50.00 62.70 33.45
N THR A 174 -49.05 62.46 34.36
CA THR A 174 -48.24 61.23 34.42
C THR A 174 -49.12 59.99 34.62
N CYS A 175 -48.97 58.96 33.77
CA CYS A 175 -49.39 57.60 34.10
C CYS A 175 -48.48 56.55 33.42
N SER A 176 -47.74 55.87 34.29
CA SER A 176 -47.60 54.41 34.39
C SER A 176 -47.43 53.58 33.11
N SER A 177 -46.28 52.92 33.06
CA SER A 177 -45.92 51.76 32.26
C SER A 177 -47.07 50.74 32.07
N PRO A 178 -47.14 50.10 30.89
CA PRO A 178 -47.51 48.71 30.80
C PRO A 178 -46.26 47.86 30.57
N SER A 179 -46.02 46.95 31.51
CA SER A 179 -45.26 45.73 31.33
C SER A 179 -45.75 45.01 30.06
N ALA A 180 -44.83 44.74 29.14
CA ALA A 180 -45.05 43.82 28.04
C ALA A 180 -44.20 42.56 28.31
N ASP A 181 -44.79 41.65 29.08
CA ASP A 181 -44.54 40.22 28.91
C ASP A 181 -45.18 39.80 27.59
N SER A 182 -44.36 39.32 26.67
CA SER A 182 -44.77 38.25 25.75
C SER A 182 -43.52 37.58 25.21
N ASN A 183 -43.27 36.39 25.76
CA ASN A 183 -42.54 35.32 25.10
C ASN A 183 -43.01 35.21 23.64
N THR A 184 -42.06 35.18 22.72
CA THR A 184 -42.18 34.33 21.54
C THR A 184 -40.86 33.61 21.35
N ASP A 185 -40.92 32.32 21.67
CA ASP A 185 -40.00 31.30 21.20
C ASP A 185 -39.79 31.42 19.68
N GLN A 186 -38.54 31.47 19.25
CA GLN A 186 -38.02 30.72 18.10
C GLN A 186 -36.52 31.00 17.92
N GLU A 187 -35.70 30.45 18.82
CA GLU A 187 -34.33 30.08 18.47
C GLU A 187 -34.34 28.66 17.92
N ASP A 188 -34.93 28.48 16.74
CA ASP A 188 -34.92 27.22 16.00
C ASP A 188 -34.69 27.52 14.51
N MET A 189 -33.47 27.93 14.16
CA MET A 189 -32.99 27.71 12.80
C MET A 189 -31.48 27.85 12.72
N PHE A 190 -30.87 26.96 11.94
CA PHE A 190 -29.43 26.83 11.64
C PHE A 190 -28.62 25.91 12.56
N ASP A 191 -29.13 24.69 12.77
CA ASP A 191 -28.25 23.52 12.84
C ASP A 191 -27.99 23.05 11.39
N PHE A 192 -27.09 23.77 10.71
CA PHE A 192 -26.67 23.47 9.34
C PHE A 192 -25.48 22.52 9.39
N ASP A 193 -25.76 21.23 9.46
CA ASP A 193 -24.76 20.17 9.40
C ASP A 193 -24.21 20.05 7.96
N LEU A 194 -23.24 20.93 7.65
CA LEU A 194 -22.61 21.02 6.33
C LEU A 194 -21.67 19.84 6.03
N LEU A 195 -21.30 19.02 7.03
CA LEU A 195 -20.21 18.05 6.90
C LEU A 195 -20.49 16.66 7.48
N GLY A 196 -21.63 16.42 8.15
CA GLY A 196 -21.98 15.09 8.67
C GLY A 196 -20.92 14.51 9.63
N LEU A 197 -20.18 15.39 10.31
CA LEU A 197 -19.04 15.00 11.15
C LEU A 197 -19.46 14.56 12.56
N LYS A 198 -20.73 14.76 12.95
CA LYS A 198 -21.19 14.46 14.31
C LYS A 198 -21.53 12.98 14.53
N SER A 199 -21.78 12.19 13.48
CA SER A 199 -22.12 10.77 13.60
C SER A 199 -20.92 9.83 13.67
N ARG A 200 -19.68 10.34 13.61
CA ARG A 200 -18.45 9.52 13.60
C ARG A 200 -17.66 9.50 14.90
N ALA A 201 -17.99 10.35 15.87
CA ALA A 201 -17.32 10.33 17.17
C ALA A 201 -17.72 9.09 18.00
N ASP A 202 -18.95 8.60 17.86
CA ASP A 202 -19.45 7.47 18.67
C ASP A 202 -19.09 6.08 18.11
N ALA A 203 -18.43 5.99 16.94
CA ALA A 203 -18.09 4.72 16.29
C ALA A 203 -16.60 4.34 16.42
N LEU A 204 -15.80 5.12 17.16
CA LEU A 204 -14.36 4.87 17.33
C LEU A 204 -13.98 4.17 18.63
N ASP A 205 -14.91 3.92 19.56
CA ASP A 205 -14.60 3.30 20.85
C ASP A 205 -14.79 1.76 20.89
N ASP A 206 -15.34 1.15 19.83
CA ASP A 206 -15.76 -0.27 19.88
C ASP A 206 -14.80 -1.26 19.19
N GLN A 207 -13.56 -0.86 18.86
CA GLN A 207 -12.56 -1.77 18.24
C GLN A 207 -11.22 -1.92 18.99
N LEU A 208 -11.09 -1.42 20.22
CA LEU A 208 -9.86 -1.60 21.03
C LEU A 208 -9.95 -2.69 22.11
N SER A 209 -10.98 -3.53 22.11
CA SER A 209 -11.17 -4.59 23.10
C SER A 209 -11.36 -5.98 22.46
N SER A 210 -10.37 -6.45 21.70
CA SER A 210 -10.27 -7.87 21.29
C SER A 210 -8.82 -8.30 21.04
N SER A 211 -7.94 -8.06 22.00
CA SER A 211 -6.62 -8.70 22.04
C SER A 211 -6.42 -9.45 23.35
N GLN A 212 -6.97 -10.67 23.44
CA GLN A 212 -6.46 -11.69 24.35
C GLN A 212 -6.43 -13.07 23.67
N GLY A 213 -5.21 -13.59 23.51
CA GLY A 213 -4.86 -14.98 23.82
C GLY A 213 -5.22 -16.08 22.81
N SER A 214 -4.24 -16.53 22.03
CA SER A 214 -4.05 -17.99 21.85
C SER A 214 -2.62 -18.33 21.44
N SER A 215 -1.89 -18.88 22.40
CA SER A 215 -0.61 -19.58 22.22
C SER A 215 -0.78 -20.79 21.31
N ARG A 216 0.02 -20.89 20.25
CA ARG A 216 0.43 -22.19 19.69
C ARG A 216 1.89 -22.19 19.26
N GLN A 217 2.65 -23.00 19.99
CA GLN A 217 3.94 -23.54 19.57
C GLN A 217 3.78 -24.46 18.35
N GLY A 218 4.80 -24.48 17.51
CA GLY A 218 5.06 -25.44 16.42
C GLY A 218 6.20 -24.87 15.58
N SER A 219 7.46 -25.27 15.74
CA SER A 219 8.04 -26.57 15.42
C SER A 219 7.60 -27.09 14.05
N LEU A 220 8.38 -26.80 13.01
CA LEU A 220 9.06 -27.79 12.16
C LEU A 220 9.69 -27.11 10.93
N PHE A 221 10.92 -27.54 10.66
CA PHE A 221 11.83 -27.26 9.54
C PHE A 221 12.73 -26.03 9.63
#